data_AF-A0A1E7RL67-F1
#
_entry.id   AF-A0A1E7RL67-F1
#
_cell.length_a   1.000
_cell.length_b   1.000
_cell.length_c   1.000
_cell.angle_alpha   90.00
_cell.angle_beta   90.00
_cell.angle_gamma   90.00
#
_symmetry.space_group_name_H-M   'P 1'
#
loop_
_entity.id
_entity.type
_entity.pdbx_description
1 polymer ?
#
loop_
_entity_poly.entity_id
_entity_poly.type
_entity_poly.pdbx_seq_one_letter_code
_entity_poly.pdbx_strand_id
1 'polypeptide(L)'
;MVLKLSARYLCPLILMMTSPLPAWALCCPGDIKDPMSASSGIGQVQPSETNVSLDRQWAVHTFERDGVGYLQVSEQAGAVQFIIGRSGTYYWVLPAGPTDTSIALPSDHRPSAPAHAREVYRHPDFRLLVSGWGSAANWWVENASEQP
;
A
#
# COMPACT_ATOMS: atom_id res chain seq x y z
N MET A 1 -41.30 -6.45 71.93
CA MET A 1 -42.65 -6.52 71.32
C MET A 1 -42.49 -6.19 69.84
N VAL A 2 -42.76 -7.17 68.99
CA VAL A 2 -42.49 -7.17 67.54
C VAL A 2 -43.51 -6.32 66.80
N LEU A 3 -43.10 -5.51 65.82
CA LEU A 3 -43.85 -5.43 64.55
C LEU A 3 -43.02 -4.89 63.36
N LYS A 4 -42.72 -5.85 62.47
CA LYS A 4 -42.46 -5.82 61.02
C LYS A 4 -42.43 -4.46 60.30
N LEU A 5 -41.37 -4.24 59.50
CA LEU A 5 -41.47 -3.49 58.24
C LEU A 5 -40.77 -4.26 57.11
N SER A 6 -41.58 -4.70 56.15
CA SER A 6 -41.16 -5.12 54.81
C SER A 6 -40.79 -3.89 54.00
N ALA A 7 -39.74 -3.95 53.18
CA ALA A 7 -39.82 -3.52 51.78
C ALA A 7 -38.47 -3.66 51.05
N ARG A 8 -38.51 -4.54 50.04
CA ARG A 8 -38.08 -4.22 48.67
C ARG A 8 -36.57 -4.12 48.44
N TYR A 9 -36.02 -5.29 48.14
CA TYR A 9 -34.89 -5.49 47.23
C TYR A 9 -34.99 -4.54 46.01
N LEU A 10 -34.10 -3.56 45.95
CA LEU A 10 -33.89 -2.75 44.76
C LEU A 10 -32.97 -3.52 43.81
N CYS A 11 -33.54 -3.81 42.65
CA CYS A 11 -32.96 -4.47 41.48
C CYS A 11 -31.77 -3.68 40.90
N PRO A 12 -30.60 -4.29 40.63
CA PRO A 12 -29.59 -3.64 39.81
C PRO A 12 -30.00 -3.83 38.34
N LEU A 13 -30.51 -2.77 37.71
CA LEU A 13 -30.76 -2.77 36.27
C LEU A 13 -29.42 -2.60 35.54
N ILE A 14 -28.83 -3.75 35.21
CA ILE A 14 -27.89 -3.92 34.10
C ILE A 14 -28.65 -3.58 32.81
N LEU A 15 -28.20 -2.57 32.06
CA LEU A 15 -28.49 -2.47 30.63
C LEU A 15 -27.22 -2.05 29.89
N MET A 16 -26.38 -3.05 29.61
CA MET A 16 -25.32 -2.98 28.62
C MET A 16 -25.96 -2.77 27.25
N MET A 17 -25.90 -1.55 26.71
CA MET A 17 -26.23 -1.26 25.32
C MET A 17 -25.10 -1.80 24.43
N THR A 18 -25.19 -3.07 24.04
CA THR A 18 -24.32 -3.68 23.05
C THR A 18 -24.91 -3.46 21.65
N SER A 19 -24.41 -2.45 20.93
CA SER A 19 -24.74 -2.24 19.53
C SER A 19 -24.07 -3.33 18.67
N PRO A 20 -24.79 -4.09 17.83
CA PRO A 20 -24.16 -4.97 16.85
C PRO A 20 -23.57 -4.11 15.73
N LEU A 21 -22.24 -4.05 15.63
CA LEU A 21 -21.59 -3.50 14.45
C LEU A 21 -21.81 -4.47 13.26
N PRO A 22 -22.19 -3.98 12.07
CA PRO A 22 -22.44 -4.85 10.91
C PRO A 22 -21.12 -5.49 10.43
N ALA A 23 -21.10 -6.83 10.43
CA ALA A 23 -19.97 -7.68 10.03
C ALA A 23 -19.63 -7.70 8.52
N TRP A 24 -19.99 -6.65 7.77
CA TRP A 24 -19.96 -6.67 6.29
C TRP A 24 -18.66 -6.10 5.69
N ALA A 25 -17.67 -5.74 6.51
CA ALA A 25 -16.42 -5.13 6.03
C ALA A 25 -15.20 -6.06 6.03
N LEU A 26 -15.37 -7.38 6.23
CA LEU A 26 -14.24 -8.30 6.47
C LEU A 26 -13.82 -9.19 5.30
N CYS A 27 -14.34 -9.00 4.09
CA CYS A 27 -14.03 -9.93 2.99
C CYS A 27 -13.61 -9.23 1.71
N CYS A 28 -12.36 -8.73 1.68
CA CYS A 28 -11.50 -8.74 0.49
C CYS A 28 -10.04 -8.60 0.96
N PRO A 29 -9.15 -9.60 0.76
CA PRO A 29 -7.72 -9.35 0.84
C PRO A 29 -7.35 -8.47 -0.35
N GLY A 30 -7.27 -7.15 -0.13
CA GLY A 30 -6.84 -6.18 -1.13
C GLY A 30 -5.36 -6.35 -1.47
N ASP A 31 -5.05 -6.43 -2.76
CA ASP A 31 -3.72 -6.69 -3.33
C ASP A 31 -2.69 -5.58 -3.04
N ILE A 32 -3.16 -4.38 -2.72
CA ILE A 32 -2.41 -3.24 -2.20
C ILE A 32 -3.39 -2.52 -1.26
N LYS A 33 -3.02 -2.28 0.01
CA LYS A 33 -3.88 -1.68 1.06
C LYS A 33 -4.89 -0.67 0.48
N ASP A 34 -6.17 -0.85 0.84
CA ASP A 34 -7.32 -0.04 0.39
C ASP A 34 -6.97 1.46 0.27
N PRO A 35 -6.72 1.98 -0.95
CA PRO A 35 -6.66 3.41 -1.13
C PRO A 35 -8.09 3.93 -0.98
N MET A 36 -8.29 4.93 -0.12
CA MET A 36 -9.44 5.83 -0.23
C MET A 36 -9.60 6.18 -1.71
N SER A 37 -10.81 6.07 -2.27
CA SER A 37 -11.08 6.38 -3.68
C SER A 37 -10.25 7.56 -4.13
N ALA A 38 -9.31 7.30 -5.04
CA ALA A 38 -8.33 8.28 -5.43
C ALA A 38 -9.08 9.51 -5.97
N SER A 39 -8.92 10.66 -5.32
CA SER A 39 -9.47 11.93 -5.83
C SER A 39 -8.68 12.41 -7.06
N SER A 40 -7.57 11.74 -7.34
CA SER A 40 -6.58 12.03 -8.34
C SER A 40 -6.21 10.73 -9.09
N GLY A 41 -5.76 10.85 -10.32
CA GLY A 41 -5.50 9.72 -11.21
C GLY A 41 -4.01 9.41 -11.34
N ILE A 42 -3.74 8.17 -11.76
CA ILE A 42 -2.43 7.77 -12.28
C ILE A 42 -1.98 8.77 -13.35
N GLY A 43 -0.69 9.13 -13.34
CA GLY A 43 -0.06 10.06 -14.28
C GLY A 43 -0.06 11.52 -13.82
N GLN A 44 -0.72 11.86 -12.70
CA GLN A 44 -0.63 13.21 -12.14
C GLN A 44 0.72 13.43 -11.44
N VAL A 45 1.32 14.61 -11.66
CA VAL A 45 2.64 15.01 -11.13
C VAL A 45 2.67 15.06 -9.60
N GLN A 46 1.57 15.48 -8.98
CA GLN A 46 1.40 15.52 -7.53
C GLN A 46 0.01 15.00 -7.19
N PRO A 47 -0.12 13.67 -7.06
CA PRO A 47 -1.36 13.04 -6.66
C PRO A 47 -1.77 13.50 -5.25
N SER A 48 -3.07 13.49 -4.95
CA SER A 48 -3.55 13.74 -3.58
C SER A 48 -3.28 12.57 -2.63
N GLU A 49 -2.95 11.40 -3.19
CA GLU A 49 -2.65 10.19 -2.47
C GLU A 49 -1.42 10.38 -1.58
N THR A 50 -1.37 9.64 -0.48
CA THR A 50 -0.24 9.74 0.46
C THR A 50 1.03 9.20 -0.18
N ASN A 51 2.13 9.94 -0.06
CA ASN A 51 3.45 9.42 -0.39
C ASN A 51 3.83 8.30 0.59
N VAL A 52 3.99 7.08 0.09
CA VAL A 52 4.33 5.87 0.85
C VAL A 52 5.81 5.48 0.71
N SER A 53 6.66 6.38 0.21
CA SER A 53 8.08 6.09 0.01
C SER A 53 8.84 5.92 1.33
N LEU A 54 9.79 4.97 1.34
CA LEU A 54 10.77 4.75 2.40
C LEU A 54 12.07 5.53 2.16
N ASP A 55 12.33 5.92 0.91
CA ASP A 55 13.47 6.73 0.50
C ASP A 55 13.04 8.19 0.32
N ARG A 56 13.83 9.14 0.85
CA ARG A 56 13.49 10.58 0.85
C ARG A 56 13.60 11.25 -0.52
N GLN A 57 14.27 10.62 -1.47
CA GLN A 57 14.50 11.21 -2.79
C GLN A 57 13.36 10.98 -3.76
N TRP A 58 12.59 9.94 -3.51
CA TRP A 58 11.54 9.47 -4.38
C TRP A 58 10.20 9.65 -3.70
N ALA A 59 9.19 9.95 -4.49
CA ALA A 59 7.80 9.89 -4.07
C ALA A 59 7.18 8.65 -4.70
N VAL A 60 6.44 7.88 -3.89
CA VAL A 60 5.74 6.69 -4.32
C VAL A 60 4.27 6.83 -3.94
N HIS A 61 3.39 6.66 -4.91
CA HIS A 61 1.95 6.70 -4.71
C HIS A 61 1.32 5.42 -5.24
N THR A 62 0.36 4.88 -4.48
CA THR A 62 -0.36 3.64 -4.81
C THR A 62 -1.78 3.94 -5.26
N PHE A 63 -2.22 3.26 -6.31
CA PHE A 63 -3.58 3.34 -6.82
C PHE A 63 -4.13 1.93 -7.04
N GLU A 64 -5.44 1.80 -7.09
CA GLU A 64 -6.13 0.56 -7.44
C GLU A 64 -7.22 0.89 -8.46
N ARG A 65 -7.39 0.02 -9.45
CA ARG A 65 -8.54 0.03 -10.36
C ARG A 65 -8.82 -1.38 -10.87
N ASP A 66 -10.06 -1.82 -10.72
CA ASP A 66 -10.57 -3.10 -11.26
C ASP A 66 -9.77 -4.33 -10.80
N GLY A 67 -9.30 -4.33 -9.55
CA GLY A 67 -8.46 -5.37 -8.96
C GLY A 67 -6.99 -5.29 -9.36
N VAL A 68 -6.58 -4.21 -10.05
CA VAL A 68 -5.19 -4.00 -10.47
C VAL A 68 -4.57 -2.91 -9.63
N GLY A 69 -3.45 -3.24 -8.99
CA GLY A 69 -2.64 -2.30 -8.23
C GLY A 69 -1.67 -1.55 -9.13
N TYR A 70 -1.47 -0.25 -8.86
CA TYR A 70 -0.51 0.58 -9.58
C TYR A 70 0.38 1.32 -8.60
N LEU A 71 1.68 1.36 -8.92
CA LEU A 71 2.70 2.08 -8.17
C LEU A 71 3.30 3.15 -9.06
N GLN A 72 2.99 4.42 -8.81
CA GLN A 72 3.62 5.54 -9.50
C GLN A 72 4.85 6.00 -8.73
N VAL A 73 5.99 6.05 -9.43
CA VAL A 73 7.25 6.54 -8.88
C VAL A 73 7.58 7.87 -9.52
N SER A 74 7.91 8.86 -8.69
CA SER A 74 8.21 10.23 -9.12
C SER A 74 9.42 10.76 -8.36
N GLU A 75 10.11 11.73 -8.95
CA GLU A 75 11.03 12.57 -8.18
C GLU A 75 10.27 13.37 -7.13
N GLN A 76 10.94 13.81 -6.08
CA GLN A 76 10.33 14.64 -5.03
C GLN A 76 9.72 15.95 -5.58
N ALA A 77 10.24 16.48 -6.69
CA ALA A 77 9.69 17.64 -7.39
C ALA A 77 8.39 17.34 -8.17
N GLY A 78 7.97 16.07 -8.26
CA GLY A 78 6.72 15.61 -8.89
C GLY A 78 6.89 15.01 -10.30
N ALA A 79 8.09 15.03 -10.88
CA ALA A 79 8.32 14.45 -12.20
C ALA A 79 8.15 12.92 -12.16
N VAL A 80 7.12 12.40 -12.84
CA VAL A 80 6.84 10.96 -12.94
C VAL A 80 7.97 10.28 -13.71
N GLN A 81 8.55 9.24 -13.11
CA GLN A 81 9.64 8.46 -13.71
C GLN A 81 9.11 7.20 -14.40
N PHE A 82 8.20 6.49 -13.73
CA PHE A 82 7.54 5.29 -14.28
C PHE A 82 6.35 4.91 -13.41
N ILE A 83 5.51 4.01 -13.95
CA ILE A 83 4.41 3.39 -13.23
C ILE A 83 4.48 1.88 -13.41
N ILE A 84 4.40 1.14 -12.31
CA ILE A 84 4.29 -0.32 -12.33
C ILE A 84 2.82 -0.70 -12.13
N GLY A 85 2.28 -1.54 -13.01
CA GLY A 85 1.05 -2.27 -12.76
C GLY A 85 1.34 -3.65 -12.17
N ARG A 86 0.49 -4.11 -11.25
CA ARG A 86 0.55 -5.43 -10.62
C ARG A 86 -0.83 -6.06 -10.57
N SER A 87 -0.92 -7.31 -10.97
CA SER A 87 -2.09 -8.17 -10.73
C SER A 87 -1.58 -9.56 -10.34
N GLY A 88 -1.83 -9.97 -9.09
CA GLY A 88 -1.22 -11.16 -8.51
C GLY A 88 0.31 -11.12 -8.58
N THR A 89 0.92 -12.11 -9.23
CA THR A 89 2.39 -12.21 -9.40
C THR A 89 2.90 -11.58 -10.70
N TYR A 90 2.02 -11.00 -11.52
CA TYR A 90 2.40 -10.38 -12.78
C TYR A 90 2.66 -8.89 -12.60
N TYR A 91 3.73 -8.42 -13.21
CA TYR A 91 4.15 -7.02 -13.20
C TYR A 91 4.35 -6.53 -14.64
N TRP A 92 4.04 -5.26 -14.87
CA TRP A 92 4.37 -4.58 -16.13
C TRP A 92 4.62 -3.10 -15.87
N VAL A 93 5.39 -2.47 -16.77
CA VAL A 93 5.63 -1.02 -16.72
C VAL A 93 4.68 -0.35 -17.71
N LEU A 94 3.99 0.71 -17.27
CA LEU A 94 3.21 1.56 -18.15
C LEU A 94 4.10 2.63 -18.79
N PRO A 95 3.84 3.04 -20.05
CA PRO A 95 4.56 4.15 -20.68
C PRO A 95 4.31 5.47 -19.94
N ALA A 96 5.25 5.85 -19.09
CA ALA A 96 5.25 7.12 -18.37
C ALA A 96 6.68 7.49 -17.99
N GLY A 97 6.98 8.79 -17.98
CA GLY A 97 8.32 9.29 -17.70
C GLY A 97 9.33 9.00 -18.81
N PRO A 98 10.65 9.03 -18.51
CA PRO A 98 11.71 8.81 -19.49
C PRO A 98 11.71 7.38 -20.05
N THR A 99 11.88 7.25 -21.36
CA THR A 99 11.87 5.97 -22.08
C THR A 99 13.09 5.08 -21.80
N ASP A 100 14.16 5.66 -21.26
CA ASP A 100 15.43 4.99 -20.95
C ASP A 100 15.54 4.56 -19.47
N THR A 101 14.46 4.70 -18.69
CA THR A 101 14.44 4.26 -17.29
C THR A 101 14.68 2.75 -17.18
N SER A 102 15.77 2.36 -16.50
CA SER A 102 16.16 0.95 -16.33
C SER A 102 15.41 0.32 -15.16
N ILE A 103 14.48 -0.58 -15.47
CA ILE A 103 13.65 -1.29 -14.50
C ILE A 103 13.79 -2.80 -14.75
N ALA A 104 14.05 -3.58 -13.71
CA ALA A 104 14.04 -5.03 -13.74
C ALA A 104 12.80 -5.54 -13.00
N LEU A 105 11.94 -6.26 -13.73
CA LEU A 105 10.78 -6.95 -13.17
C LEU A 105 11.15 -8.40 -12.82
N PRO A 106 10.38 -9.07 -11.92
CA PRO A 106 10.63 -10.46 -11.55
C PRO A 106 10.64 -11.42 -12.76
N SER A 107 9.91 -11.10 -13.83
CA SER A 107 9.84 -11.89 -15.06
C SER A 107 11.06 -11.75 -15.98
N ASP A 108 11.92 -10.75 -15.79
CA ASP A 108 12.97 -10.42 -16.75
C ASP A 108 14.19 -11.34 -16.67
N HIS A 109 14.22 -12.28 -15.71
CA HIS A 109 15.37 -13.14 -15.41
C HIS A 109 16.70 -12.37 -15.25
N ARG A 110 16.62 -11.10 -14.82
CA ARG A 110 17.78 -10.24 -14.56
C ARG A 110 18.38 -10.54 -13.18
N PRO A 111 19.65 -10.17 -12.94
CA PRO A 111 20.23 -10.25 -11.61
C PRO A 111 19.41 -9.46 -10.59
N SER A 112 19.28 -10.03 -9.39
CA SER A 112 18.74 -9.33 -8.22
C SER A 112 19.46 -8.02 -7.96
N ALA A 113 18.79 -7.14 -7.23
CA ALA A 113 19.33 -5.86 -6.82
C ALA A 113 20.67 -6.05 -6.08
N PRO A 114 21.66 -5.17 -6.31
CA PRO A 114 22.91 -5.24 -5.58
C PRO A 114 22.68 -4.95 -4.09
N ALA A 115 23.55 -5.46 -3.22
CA ALA A 115 23.41 -5.34 -1.77
C ALA A 115 23.34 -3.89 -1.22
N HIS A 116 23.79 -2.91 -2.00
CA HIS A 116 23.74 -1.48 -1.65
C HIS A 116 22.52 -0.76 -2.23
N ALA A 117 21.61 -1.47 -2.90
CA ALA A 117 20.34 -0.89 -3.35
C ALA A 117 19.50 -0.47 -2.13
N ARG A 118 18.84 0.67 -2.26
CA ARG A 118 17.97 1.24 -1.23
C ARG A 118 16.54 0.81 -1.48
N GLU A 119 15.83 0.47 -0.41
CA GLU A 119 14.41 0.17 -0.50
C GLU A 119 13.59 1.45 -0.52
N VAL A 120 12.84 1.63 -1.61
CA VAL A 120 12.01 2.81 -1.85
C VAL A 120 10.57 2.53 -1.46
N TYR A 121 10.11 1.29 -1.59
CA TYR A 121 8.76 0.88 -1.21
C TYR A 121 8.72 -0.58 -0.79
N ARG A 122 7.84 -0.89 0.17
CA ARG A 122 7.64 -2.23 0.74
C ARG A 122 6.17 -2.61 0.71
N HIS A 123 5.89 -3.76 0.13
CA HIS A 123 4.62 -4.48 0.21
C HIS A 123 4.86 -5.85 0.89
N PRO A 124 3.84 -6.51 1.49
CA PRO A 124 3.97 -7.89 1.95
C PRO A 124 4.52 -8.85 0.89
N ASP A 125 4.13 -8.67 -0.37
CA ASP A 125 4.46 -9.59 -1.46
C ASP A 125 5.68 -9.17 -2.30
N PHE A 126 6.11 -7.91 -2.22
CA PHE A 126 7.21 -7.39 -3.05
C PHE A 126 7.86 -6.14 -2.47
N ARG A 127 9.03 -5.80 -3.01
CA ARG A 127 9.78 -4.60 -2.66
C ARG A 127 10.22 -3.88 -3.93
N LEU A 128 10.28 -2.55 -3.86
CA LEU A 128 10.89 -1.71 -4.88
C LEU A 128 12.24 -1.22 -4.38
N LEU A 129 13.29 -1.52 -5.12
CA LEU A 129 14.67 -1.19 -4.80
C LEU A 129 15.25 -0.26 -5.87
N VAL A 130 16.14 0.63 -5.44
CA VAL A 130 16.84 1.57 -6.32
C VAL A 130 18.33 1.60 -6.05
N SER A 131 19.13 1.71 -7.10
CA SER A 131 20.54 2.13 -7.02
C SER A 131 20.77 3.32 -7.94
N GLY A 132 21.69 4.20 -7.57
CA GLY A 132 21.86 5.47 -8.28
C GLY A 132 20.80 6.51 -7.90
N TRP A 133 20.69 7.55 -8.75
CA TRP A 133 20.01 8.82 -8.50
C TRP A 133 19.54 9.41 -9.85
N GLY A 134 18.42 10.14 -9.85
CA GLY A 134 17.90 10.83 -11.05
C GLY A 134 17.64 9.88 -12.23
N SER A 135 17.86 10.35 -13.45
CA SER A 135 17.63 9.57 -14.68
C SER A 135 18.56 8.36 -14.86
N ALA A 136 19.68 8.29 -14.15
CA ALA A 136 20.60 7.15 -14.19
C ALA A 136 20.27 6.07 -13.14
N ALA A 137 19.16 6.22 -12.41
CA ALA A 137 18.75 5.25 -11.41
C ALA A 137 18.36 3.91 -12.06
N ASN A 138 18.81 2.81 -11.45
CA ASN A 138 18.40 1.46 -11.80
C ASN A 138 17.42 0.95 -10.76
N TRP A 139 16.36 0.29 -11.22
CA TRP A 139 15.25 -0.13 -10.38
C TRP A 139 15.05 -1.64 -10.46
N TRP A 140 14.65 -2.21 -9.32
CA TRP A 140 14.29 -3.62 -9.23
C TRP A 140 12.97 -3.76 -8.48
N VAL A 141 12.08 -4.57 -9.05
CA VAL A 141 10.95 -5.13 -8.34
C VAL A 141 11.32 -6.55 -7.97
N GLU A 142 11.38 -6.83 -6.67
CA GLU A 142 11.68 -8.16 -6.16
C GLU A 142 10.48 -8.68 -5.37
N ASN A 143 10.07 -9.93 -5.61
CA ASN A 143 9.09 -10.56 -4.74
C ASN A 143 9.67 -10.66 -3.32
N ALA A 144 8.83 -10.45 -2.32
CA ALA A 144 9.18 -10.81 -0.97
C ALA A 144 9.36 -12.32 -0.95
N SER A 145 10.59 -12.79 -0.75
CA SER A 145 10.86 -14.20 -0.50
C SER A 145 9.92 -14.65 0.63
N GLU A 146 9.17 -15.75 0.43
CA GLU A 146 8.49 -16.45 1.52
C GLU A 146 9.53 -16.61 2.65
N GLN A 147 9.32 -15.91 3.76
CA GLN A 147 10.13 -16.17 4.94
C GLN A 147 9.84 -17.61 5.34
N PRO A 148 10.87 -18.48 5.44
CA PRO A 148 10.68 -19.85 5.89
C PRO A 148 10.16 -19.90 7.34
#